data_AF-A0AAW0HXW8-F1
#
_entry.id   AF-A0AAW0HXW8-F1
#
_cell.length_a   1.000
_cell.length_b   1.000
_cell.length_c   1.000
_cell.angle_alpha   90.00
_cell.angle_beta   90.00
_cell.angle_gamma   90.00
#
_symmetry.space_group_name_H-M   'P 1'
#
loop_
_entity.id
_entity.type
_entity.pdbx_description
1 polymer ?
#
loop_
_entity_poly.entity_id
_entity_poly.type
_entity_poly.pdbx_seq_one_letter_code
_entity_poly.pdbx_strand_id
1 'polypeptide(L)'
;VHDRLDRYCCGFEPEPSDPCVEEGLREKCQNPDELRLVHILVRSSDPSRLLFIDNAGNLQQPEDKLNFRLLEGIDGFPESVVKVLASGCLQNLLLKSLQMDWVFWESQGGARGLKHILETLERRGQVLLRHIQRHNLTLFRDKDL
;
A
#
# COMPACT_ATOMS: atom_id res chain seq x y z
N VAL A 1 8.84 1.16 -9.66
CA VAL A 1 8.19 2.27 -8.93
C VAL A 1 8.21 1.96 -7.43
N HIS A 2 9.33 2.27 -6.79
CA HIS A 2 9.46 2.24 -5.32
C HIS A 2 9.24 3.64 -4.71
N ASP A 3 9.06 4.65 -5.56
CA ASP A 3 8.78 6.05 -5.20
C ASP A 3 7.39 6.31 -4.60
N ARG A 4 6.55 5.30 -4.36
CA ARG A 4 5.13 5.55 -4.09
C ARG A 4 4.86 6.34 -2.80
N LEU A 5 5.69 6.15 -1.77
CA LEU A 5 5.57 6.84 -0.49
C LEU A 5 6.93 7.26 0.04
N ASP A 6 7.98 6.48 -0.20
CA ASP A 6 9.34 6.82 0.16
C ASP A 6 10.26 6.73 -1.07
N ARG A 7 10.67 7.91 -1.57
CA ARG A 7 11.56 8.04 -2.73
C ARG A 7 12.94 7.42 -2.49
N TYR A 8 13.34 7.25 -1.24
CA TYR A 8 14.68 6.81 -0.89
C TYR A 8 14.78 5.28 -0.71
N CYS A 9 13.66 4.55 -0.83
CA CYS A 9 13.57 3.11 -0.57
C CYS A 9 14.08 2.69 0.82
N CYS A 10 13.95 3.55 1.83
CA CYS A 10 14.47 3.29 3.15
C CYS A 10 13.68 2.17 3.84
N GLY A 11 14.39 1.12 4.25
CA GLY A 11 13.79 -0.08 4.84
C GLY A 11 13.33 -1.12 3.80
N PHE A 12 13.33 -0.80 2.52
CA PHE A 12 13.02 -1.78 1.47
C PHE A 12 14.29 -2.48 0.98
N GLU A 13 14.11 -3.62 0.30
CA GLU A 13 15.14 -4.33 -0.45
C GLU A 13 14.96 -4.08 -1.96
N PRO A 14 15.30 -2.86 -2.46
CA PRO A 14 15.18 -2.50 -3.86
C PRO A 14 16.12 -3.33 -4.74
N GLU A 15 15.70 -3.54 -5.98
CA GLU A 15 16.54 -4.07 -7.05
C GLU A 15 17.59 -3.04 -7.49
N PRO A 16 18.72 -3.46 -8.06
CA PRO A 16 19.74 -2.53 -8.56
C PRO A 16 19.23 -1.52 -9.60
N SER A 17 18.20 -1.89 -10.36
CA SER A 17 17.54 -1.06 -11.38
C SER A 17 16.46 -0.14 -10.82
N ASP A 18 16.20 -0.15 -9.50
CA ASP A 18 15.21 0.76 -8.94
C ASP A 18 15.77 2.19 -8.89
N PRO A 19 14.97 3.22 -9.22
CA PRO A 19 15.44 4.60 -9.33
C PRO A 19 16.18 5.10 -8.08
N CYS A 20 15.73 4.73 -6.88
CA CYS A 20 16.37 5.11 -5.62
C CYS A 20 17.80 4.56 -5.46
N VAL A 21 18.15 3.46 -6.15
CA VAL A 21 19.49 2.88 -6.17
C VAL A 21 20.31 3.51 -7.28
N GLU A 22 19.78 3.57 -8.51
CA GLU A 22 20.49 4.16 -9.66
C GLU A 22 20.83 5.63 -9.44
N GLU A 23 19.96 6.39 -8.78
CA GLU A 23 20.14 7.80 -8.45
C GLU A 23 20.92 8.04 -7.13
N GLY A 24 21.36 6.98 -6.43
CA GLY A 24 22.09 7.09 -5.16
C GLY A 24 21.27 7.65 -3.98
N LEU A 25 19.95 7.73 -4.12
CA LEU A 25 19.05 8.33 -3.12
C LEU A 25 19.05 7.59 -1.79
N ARG A 26 19.36 6.28 -1.79
CA ARG A 26 19.39 5.45 -0.59
C ARG A 26 20.43 5.90 0.45
N GLU A 27 21.46 6.63 0.06
CA GLU A 27 22.47 7.19 0.99
C GLU A 27 21.83 8.08 2.06
N LYS A 28 20.71 8.73 1.72
CA LYS A 28 19.96 9.63 2.60
C LYS A 28 19.19 8.89 3.71
N CYS A 29 19.07 7.56 3.63
CA CYS A 29 18.40 6.77 4.66
C CYS A 29 19.05 6.83 6.05
N GLN A 30 20.28 7.34 6.15
CA GLN A 30 21.00 7.52 7.40
C GLN A 30 20.54 8.75 8.19
N ASN A 31 19.90 9.72 7.53
CA ASN A 31 19.47 10.97 8.13
C ASN A 31 17.94 11.10 8.10
N PRO A 32 17.23 10.89 9.23
CA PRO A 32 15.78 11.03 9.30
C PRO A 32 15.24 12.37 8.81
N ASP A 33 15.99 13.47 8.97
CA ASP A 33 15.55 14.81 8.59
C ASP A 33 15.44 15.00 7.06
N GLU A 34 16.14 14.18 6.29
CA GLU A 34 16.11 14.17 4.83
C GLU A 34 14.99 13.29 4.27
N LEU A 35 14.39 12.45 5.13
CA LEU A 35 13.29 11.59 4.74
C LEU A 35 12.02 12.40 4.54
N ARG A 36 11.35 12.13 3.43
CA ARG A 36 10.13 12.81 3.01
C ARG A 36 9.20 11.76 2.47
N LEU A 37 7.98 11.71 3.02
CA LEU A 37 6.90 11.00 2.36
C LEU A 37 6.49 11.80 1.14
N VAL A 38 6.56 11.17 -0.03
CA VAL A 38 6.21 11.77 -1.32
C VAL A 38 4.84 11.24 -1.78
N HIS A 39 4.21 11.94 -2.71
CA HIS A 39 2.91 11.57 -3.30
C HIS A 39 1.73 11.46 -2.30
N ILE A 40 1.90 12.05 -1.12
CA ILE A 40 0.81 12.38 -0.19
C ILE A 40 0.64 13.90 -0.19
N LEU A 41 -0.54 14.36 -0.60
CA LEU A 41 -0.92 15.76 -0.49
C LEU A 41 -1.78 15.96 0.76
N VAL A 42 -1.38 16.91 1.59
CA VAL A 42 -2.12 17.34 2.78
C VAL A 42 -2.92 18.59 2.42
N ARG A 43 -4.24 18.55 2.62
CA ARG A 43 -5.09 19.72 2.38
C ARG A 43 -5.03 20.65 3.58
N SER A 44 -4.66 21.92 3.36
CA SER A 44 -4.60 22.91 4.45
C SER A 44 -5.94 23.11 5.17
N SER A 45 -7.06 22.89 4.47
CA SER A 45 -8.40 23.00 5.05
C SER A 45 -8.78 21.84 5.99
N ASP A 46 -8.18 20.67 5.79
CA ASP A 46 -8.47 19.46 6.56
C ASP A 46 -7.24 18.52 6.49
N PRO A 47 -6.27 18.69 7.41
CA PRO A 47 -5.06 17.90 7.42
C PRO A 47 -5.28 16.40 7.69
N SER A 48 -6.46 16.01 8.18
CA SER A 48 -6.83 14.60 8.39
C SER A 48 -7.11 13.87 7.08
N ARG A 49 -7.39 14.60 5.99
CA ARG A 49 -7.71 14.05 4.67
C ARG A 49 -6.51 14.10 3.76
N LEU A 50 -5.76 13.01 3.79
CA LEU A 50 -4.63 12.77 2.91
C LEU A 50 -5.11 12.38 1.50
N LEU A 51 -4.51 12.98 0.48
CA LEU A 51 -4.72 12.60 -0.92
C LEU A 51 -3.49 11.85 -1.42
N PHE A 52 -3.68 10.58 -1.77
CA PHE A 52 -2.64 9.71 -2.34
C PHE A 52 -2.64 9.83 -3.86
N ILE A 53 -1.56 10.35 -4.42
CA ILE A 53 -1.37 10.50 -5.86
C ILE A 53 -0.35 9.48 -6.37
N ASP A 54 -0.21 9.37 -7.71
CA ASP A 54 0.79 8.51 -8.36
C ASP A 54 0.78 7.05 -7.87
N ASN A 55 -0.41 6.45 -7.85
CA ASN A 55 -0.69 5.12 -7.30
C ASN A 55 -0.18 3.94 -8.16
N ALA A 56 0.76 4.17 -9.08
CA ALA A 56 1.38 3.11 -9.87
C ALA A 56 2.18 2.17 -8.95
N GLY A 57 1.58 1.03 -8.59
CA GLY A 57 2.21 0.05 -7.70
C GLY A 57 2.93 -1.05 -8.48
N ASN A 58 3.99 -1.62 -7.88
CA ASN A 58 4.60 -2.86 -8.35
C ASN A 58 4.01 -4.07 -7.59
N LEU A 59 3.10 -4.80 -8.25
CA LEU A 59 2.46 -5.99 -7.69
C LEU A 59 3.24 -7.29 -7.94
N GLN A 60 4.37 -7.23 -8.66
CA GLN A 60 5.23 -8.38 -8.95
C GLN A 60 6.28 -8.62 -7.86
N GLN A 61 6.47 -7.68 -6.93
CA GLN A 61 7.38 -7.89 -5.80
C GLN A 61 6.92 -9.08 -4.94
N PRO A 62 7.83 -9.94 -4.48
CA PRO A 62 7.46 -11.10 -3.67
C PRO A 62 6.99 -10.68 -2.26
N GLU A 63 6.24 -11.56 -1.60
CA GLU A 63 5.59 -11.25 -0.31
C GLU A 63 6.57 -11.10 0.86
N ASP A 64 7.74 -11.73 0.79
CA ASP A 64 8.83 -11.62 1.76
C ASP A 64 9.50 -10.24 1.76
N LYS A 65 9.39 -9.49 0.65
CA LYS A 65 9.84 -8.10 0.52
C LYS A 65 8.84 -7.06 1.05
N LEU A 66 7.71 -7.48 1.61
CA LEU A 66 6.79 -6.56 2.27
C LEU A 66 7.46 -5.94 3.51
N ASN A 67 7.35 -4.62 3.63
CA ASN A 67 7.93 -3.88 4.75
C ASN A 67 6.85 -3.00 5.41
N PHE A 68 6.79 -3.05 6.75
CA PHE A 68 5.83 -2.33 7.57
C PHE A 68 6.38 -1.08 8.27
N ARG A 69 7.57 -0.61 7.90
CA ARG A 69 8.22 0.59 8.45
C ARG A 69 7.33 1.82 8.35
N LEU A 70 6.55 1.96 7.27
CA LEU A 70 5.59 3.06 7.12
C LEU A 70 4.43 3.01 8.14
N LEU A 71 4.24 1.87 8.82
CA LEU A 71 3.26 1.73 9.90
C LEU A 71 3.89 1.98 11.28
N GLU A 72 5.20 2.21 11.38
CA GLU A 72 5.85 2.53 12.65
C GLU A 72 5.28 3.85 13.20
N GLY A 73 4.82 3.83 14.46
CA GLY A 73 4.16 4.97 15.08
C GLY A 73 2.67 5.12 14.75
N ILE A 74 2.08 4.20 13.97
CA ILE A 74 0.63 4.11 13.80
C ILE A 74 0.06 3.17 14.86
N ASP A 75 -0.73 3.73 15.78
CA ASP A 75 -1.25 2.98 16.94
C ASP A 75 -2.63 2.34 16.70
N GLY A 76 -3.26 2.61 15.56
CA GLY A 76 -4.55 2.02 15.25
C GLY A 76 -5.04 2.15 13.82
N PHE A 77 -6.06 1.35 13.50
CA PHE A 77 -6.68 1.23 12.19
C PHE A 77 -8.21 1.33 12.28
N PRO A 78 -8.90 1.83 11.24
CA PRO A 78 -10.35 1.81 11.20
C PRO A 78 -10.88 0.37 11.19
N GLU A 79 -11.80 0.07 12.10
CA GLU A 79 -12.38 -1.27 12.29
C GLU A 79 -13.06 -1.77 11.01
N SER A 80 -13.71 -0.88 10.25
CA SER A 80 -14.39 -1.23 8.99
C SER A 80 -13.42 -1.76 7.94
N VAL A 81 -12.24 -1.15 7.82
CA VAL A 81 -11.19 -1.56 6.87
C VAL A 81 -10.61 -2.90 7.28
N VAL A 82 -10.34 -3.09 8.57
CA VAL A 82 -9.82 -4.37 9.08
C VAL A 82 -10.84 -5.49 8.89
N LYS A 83 -12.15 -5.23 9.02
CA LYS A 83 -13.20 -6.20 8.70
C LYS A 83 -13.20 -6.62 7.23
N VAL A 84 -12.92 -5.72 6.30
CA VAL A 84 -12.79 -6.09 4.88
C VAL A 84 -11.63 -7.07 4.69
N LEU A 85 -10.46 -6.81 5.28
CA LEU A 85 -9.32 -7.73 5.21
C LEU A 85 -9.64 -9.10 5.85
N ALA A 86 -10.30 -9.10 7.01
CA ALA A 86 -10.67 -10.32 7.71
C ALA A 86 -11.77 -11.12 7.01
N SER A 87 -12.56 -10.50 6.13
CA SER A 87 -13.70 -11.15 5.46
C SER A 87 -13.30 -12.13 4.36
N GLY A 88 -12.07 -12.08 3.86
CA GLY A 88 -11.63 -12.83 2.68
C GLY A 88 -12.32 -12.42 1.37
N CYS A 89 -13.02 -11.27 1.36
CA CYS A 89 -13.79 -10.81 0.21
C CYS A 89 -13.07 -9.75 -0.63
N LEU A 90 -11.83 -9.36 -0.30
CA LEU A 90 -11.15 -8.24 -0.95
C LEU A 90 -11.01 -8.48 -2.46
N GLN A 91 -10.57 -9.68 -2.86
CA GLN A 91 -10.50 -10.08 -4.26
C GLN A 91 -11.85 -9.91 -5.00
N ASN A 92 -12.96 -10.36 -4.41
CA ASN A 92 -14.28 -10.31 -5.04
C ASN A 92 -14.81 -8.87 -5.14
N LEU A 93 -14.57 -8.05 -4.11
CA LEU A 93 -14.96 -6.64 -4.10
C LEU A 93 -14.20 -5.86 -5.17
N LEU A 94 -12.88 -6.08 -5.28
CA LEU A 94 -12.06 -5.47 -6.32
C LEU A 94 -12.48 -5.92 -7.71
N LEU A 95 -12.74 -7.21 -7.92
CA LEU A 95 -13.19 -7.73 -9.22
C LEU A 95 -14.46 -7.01 -9.69
N LYS A 96 -15.48 -6.90 -8.82
CA LYS A 96 -16.74 -6.20 -9.13
C LYS A 96 -16.52 -4.72 -9.42
N SER A 97 -15.64 -4.06 -8.67
CA SER A 97 -15.34 -2.64 -8.87
C SER A 97 -14.61 -2.40 -10.20
N LEU A 98 -13.60 -3.21 -10.51
CA LEU A 98 -12.77 -3.05 -11.71
C LEU A 98 -13.53 -3.38 -13.00
N GLN A 99 -14.53 -4.28 -12.93
CA GLN A 99 -15.40 -4.59 -14.06
C GLN A 99 -16.23 -3.39 -14.54
N MET A 100 -16.46 -2.39 -13.67
CA MET A 100 -17.22 -1.19 -14.03
C MET A 100 -16.48 -0.29 -15.02
N ASP A 101 -15.14 -0.34 -15.05
CA ASP A 101 -14.34 0.31 -16.08
C ASP A 101 -14.12 -0.67 -17.23
N TRP A 102 -14.96 -0.57 -18.26
CA TRP A 102 -14.91 -1.47 -19.42
C TRP A 102 -13.59 -1.40 -20.18
N VAL A 103 -13.01 -0.20 -20.33
CA VAL A 103 -11.76 -0.01 -21.09
C VAL A 103 -10.62 -0.68 -20.34
N PHE A 104 -10.53 -0.46 -19.03
CA PHE A 104 -9.57 -1.16 -18.19
C PHE A 104 -9.80 -2.67 -18.23
N TRP A 105 -11.03 -3.13 -17.97
CA TRP A 105 -11.38 -4.54 -17.89
C TRP A 105 -10.93 -5.34 -19.11
N GLU A 106 -11.26 -4.87 -20.32
CA GLU A 106 -10.86 -5.53 -21.56
C GLU A 106 -9.35 -5.47 -21.78
N SER A 107 -8.70 -4.35 -21.45
CA SER A 107 -7.23 -4.21 -21.56
C SER A 107 -6.47 -5.21 -20.68
N GLN A 108 -7.08 -5.63 -19.57
CA GLN A 108 -6.50 -6.60 -18.64
C GLN A 108 -6.90 -8.06 -18.96
N GLY A 109 -7.63 -8.33 -20.05
CA GLY A 109 -8.12 -9.68 -20.35
C GLY A 109 -9.22 -10.17 -19.39
N GLY A 110 -9.98 -9.22 -18.83
CA GLY A 110 -11.07 -9.44 -17.89
C GLY A 110 -10.66 -10.20 -16.64
N ALA A 111 -11.58 -11.00 -16.10
CA ALA A 111 -11.39 -11.72 -14.85
C ALA A 111 -10.15 -12.65 -14.86
N ARG A 112 -9.83 -13.24 -16.01
CA ARG A 112 -8.69 -14.16 -16.12
C ARG A 112 -7.36 -13.45 -16.01
N GLY A 113 -7.18 -12.31 -16.69
CA GLY A 113 -5.91 -11.59 -16.61
C GLY A 113 -5.74 -10.82 -15.29
N LEU A 114 -6.83 -10.46 -14.61
CA LEU A 114 -6.77 -9.89 -13.26
C LEU A 114 -6.55 -10.92 -12.14
N LYS A 115 -6.78 -12.22 -12.41
CA LYS A 115 -6.79 -13.27 -11.37
C LYS A 115 -5.55 -13.22 -10.47
N HIS A 116 -4.36 -13.21 -11.05
CA HIS A 116 -3.12 -13.25 -10.29
C HIS A 116 -2.92 -12.00 -9.42
N ILE A 117 -3.18 -10.82 -9.98
CA ILE A 117 -3.09 -9.54 -9.26
C ILE A 117 -4.03 -9.51 -8.06
N LEU A 118 -5.27 -9.96 -8.24
CA LEU A 118 -6.27 -9.97 -7.17
C LEU A 118 -5.92 -10.97 -6.07
N GLU A 119 -5.41 -12.15 -6.43
CA GLU A 119 -4.91 -13.14 -5.46
C GLU A 119 -3.72 -12.58 -4.65
N THR A 120 -2.79 -11.89 -5.32
CA THR A 120 -1.65 -11.22 -4.65
C THR A 120 -2.14 -10.14 -3.68
N LEU A 121 -3.11 -9.31 -4.07
CA LEU A 121 -3.67 -8.28 -3.18
C LEU A 121 -4.38 -8.88 -1.97
N GLU A 122 -5.16 -9.95 -2.15
CA GLU A 122 -5.79 -10.68 -1.06
C GLU A 122 -4.74 -11.21 -0.07
N ARG A 123 -3.72 -11.91 -0.56
CA ARG A 123 -2.65 -12.46 0.30
C ARG A 123 -1.90 -11.38 1.05
N ARG A 124 -1.53 -10.27 0.39
CA ARG A 124 -0.90 -9.12 1.04
C ARG A 124 -1.79 -8.47 2.10
N GLY A 125 -3.11 -8.41 1.85
CA GLY A 125 -4.10 -8.01 2.85
C GLY A 125 -4.07 -8.92 4.09
N GLN A 126 -3.94 -10.24 3.90
CA GLN A 126 -3.80 -11.18 5.00
C GLN A 126 -2.46 -11.03 5.76
N VAL A 127 -1.37 -10.68 5.08
CA VAL A 127 -0.07 -10.37 5.73
C VAL A 127 -0.22 -9.14 6.63
N LEU A 128 -0.86 -8.07 6.14
CA LEU A 128 -1.15 -6.88 6.94
C LEU A 128 -2.07 -7.19 8.14
N LEU A 129 -3.12 -7.99 7.94
CA LEU A 129 -4.02 -8.39 9.03
C LEU A 129 -3.26 -9.13 10.14
N ARG A 130 -2.39 -10.08 9.78
CA ARG A 130 -1.54 -10.77 10.75
C ARG A 130 -0.59 -9.83 11.48
N HIS A 131 -0.05 -8.82 10.80
CA HIS A 131 0.78 -7.80 11.43
C HIS A 131 -0.01 -7.00 12.48
N ILE A 132 -1.19 -6.49 12.12
CA ILE A 132 -2.09 -5.75 13.03
C ILE A 132 -2.40 -6.59 14.28
N GLN A 133 -2.75 -7.86 14.10
CA GLN A 133 -3.05 -8.79 15.20
C GLN A 133 -1.82 -9.09 16.08
N ARG A 134 -0.67 -9.35 15.47
CA ARG A 134 0.57 -9.67 16.19
C ARG A 134 1.05 -8.52 17.07
N HIS A 135 0.84 -7.29 16.62
CA HIS A 135 1.27 -6.08 17.31
C HIS A 135 0.19 -5.45 18.19
N ASN A 136 -1.00 -6.08 18.31
CA ASN A 136 -2.14 -5.58 19.10
C ASN A 136 -2.50 -4.12 18.79
N LEU A 137 -2.47 -3.74 17.52
CA LEU A 137 -2.79 -2.36 17.10
C LEU A 137 -4.29 -2.09 17.32
N THR A 138 -4.61 -0.87 17.75
CA THR A 138 -5.96 -0.50 18.18
C THR A 138 -6.92 -0.47 17.00
N LEU A 139 -8.16 -0.94 17.18
CA LEU A 139 -9.23 -0.75 16.20
C LEU A 139 -10.20 0.32 16.68
N PHE A 140 -10.40 1.37 15.89
CA PHE A 140 -11.33 2.46 16.20
C PHE A 140 -12.49 2.48 15.20
N ARG A 141 -13.65 3.01 15.60
CA ARG A 141 -14.81 3.07 14.70
C ARG A 141 -14.64 4.25 13.76
N ASP A 142 -15.17 4.13 12.54
CA ASP A 142 -15.06 5.20 11.54
C ASP A 142 -15.71 6.54 11.97
N LYS A 143 -16.59 6.50 12.97
CA LYS A 143 -17.24 7.68 13.55
C LYS A 143 -16.38 8.42 14.58
N ASP A 144 -15.24 7.83 14.94
CA ASP A 144 -14.29 8.38 15.91
C ASP A 144 -13.17 9.19 15.20
N LEU A 145 -13.29 9.39 13.87
CA LEU A 145 -12.44 10.23 13.00
C LEU A 145 -13.02 11.63 12.76
#